data_AF-A0A3M1A4E2-F1
#
_entry.id   AF-A0A3M1A4E2-F1
#
_cell.length_a   1.000
_cell.length_b   1.000
_cell.length_c   1.000
_cell.angle_alpha   90.00
_cell.angle_beta   90.00
_cell.angle_gamma   90.00
#
_symmetry.space_group_name_H-M   'P 1'
#
loop_
_entity.id
_entity.type
_entity.pdbx_description
1 polymer ?
#
loop_
_entity_poly.entity_id
_entity_poly.type
_entity_poly.pdbx_seq_one_letter_code
_entity_poly.pdbx_strand_id
1 'polypeptide(L)'
;MEMLREGALLVDVRERDEIAAAAFGVEEVLVLPLSEAEGHLEELPRDRPIIWACRSGRRSRQIGEALWPQGFDRAVNLEGGIIAWARAGLPVKAGGEGESERSARAPAPGR
;
A
#
# COMPACT_ATOMS: atom_id res chain seq x y z
N MET A 1 -11.10 2.56 4.53
CA MET A 1 -11.55 2.55 3.12
C MET A 1 -11.90 3.95 2.63
N GLU A 2 -12.59 4.79 3.42
CA GLU A 2 -12.86 6.19 3.05
C GLU A 2 -11.58 6.97 2.70
N MET A 3 -10.57 6.95 3.58
CA MET A 3 -9.28 7.64 3.29
C MET A 3 -8.63 7.23 1.97
N LEU A 4 -8.74 5.95 1.54
CA LEU A 4 -8.21 5.51 0.25
C LEU A 4 -9.01 6.10 -0.92
N ARG A 5 -10.32 6.28 -0.76
CA ARG A 5 -11.18 6.95 -1.74
C ARG A 5 -10.92 8.46 -1.79
N GLU A 6 -10.51 9.04 -0.66
CA GLU A 6 -10.11 10.44 -0.54
C GLU A 6 -8.64 10.69 -0.97
N GLY A 7 -7.97 9.68 -1.54
CA GLY A 7 -6.64 9.82 -2.10
C GLY A 7 -5.49 9.63 -1.11
N ALA A 8 -5.69 8.93 0.02
CA ALA A 8 -4.58 8.54 0.88
C ALA A 8 -3.63 7.57 0.16
N LEU A 9 -2.34 7.65 0.49
CA LEU A 9 -1.33 6.71 0.00
C LEU A 9 -1.19 5.55 0.99
N LEU A 10 -1.38 4.31 0.53
CA LEU A 10 -1.05 3.14 1.36
C LEU A 10 0.43 2.80 1.19
N VAL A 11 1.19 2.77 2.28
CA VAL A 11 2.61 2.42 2.28
C VAL A 11 2.79 1.07 2.96
N ASP A 12 3.15 0.05 2.19
CA ASP A 12 3.44 -1.30 2.68
C ASP A 12 4.91 -1.44 3.03
N VAL A 13 5.20 -1.59 4.32
CA VAL A 13 6.56 -1.66 4.87
C VAL A 13 7.07 -3.08 5.11
N ARG A 14 6.38 -4.06 4.53
CA ARG A 14 6.84 -5.46 4.56
C ARG A 14 8.01 -5.68 3.62
N GLU A 15 8.76 -6.74 3.87
CA GLU A 15 9.83 -7.15 2.97
C GLU A 15 9.24 -7.68 1.64
N ARG A 16 10.04 -7.61 0.58
CA ARG A 16 9.59 -7.90 -0.79
C ARG A 16 9.08 -9.34 -0.94
N ASP A 17 9.64 -10.30 -0.21
CA ASP A 17 9.18 -11.68 -0.16
C ASP A 17 7.78 -11.82 0.45
N GLU A 18 7.46 -11.08 1.51
CA GLU A 18 6.13 -11.07 2.11
C GLU A 18 5.09 -10.48 1.16
N ILE A 19 5.47 -9.45 0.40
CA ILE A 19 4.61 -8.78 -0.58
C ILE A 19 4.40 -9.66 -1.81
N ALA A 20 5.45 -10.35 -2.26
CA ALA A 20 5.40 -11.30 -3.35
C ALA A 20 4.43 -12.44 -3.07
N ALA A 21 4.24 -12.85 -1.80
CA ALA A 21 3.26 -13.87 -1.43
C ALA A 21 1.82 -13.34 -1.43
N ALA A 22 1.62 -12.09 -1.00
CA ALA A 22 0.32 -11.42 -0.99
C ALA A 22 0.51 -9.92 -0.82
N ALA A 23 -0.15 -9.12 -1.67
CA ALA A 23 -0.12 -7.66 -1.65
C ALA A 23 -1.52 -7.06 -1.52
N PHE A 24 -1.61 -5.81 -1.06
CA PHE A 24 -2.89 -5.10 -0.99
C PHE A 24 -3.47 -4.89 -2.40
N GLY A 25 -4.73 -5.26 -2.61
CA GLY A 25 -5.45 -5.12 -3.86
C GLY A 25 -6.01 -3.71 -4.08
N VAL A 26 -5.20 -2.69 -3.84
CA VAL A 26 -5.54 -1.28 -4.07
C VAL A 26 -4.76 -0.72 -5.26
N GLU A 27 -5.21 0.41 -5.79
CA GLU A 27 -4.60 1.08 -6.94
C GLU A 27 -3.31 1.82 -6.51
N GLU A 28 -3.42 2.63 -5.45
CA GLU A 28 -2.33 3.46 -4.93
C GLU A 28 -1.64 2.77 -3.74
N VAL A 29 -0.60 1.99 -4.04
CA VAL A 29 0.29 1.36 -3.05
C VAL A 29 1.74 1.73 -3.32
N LEU A 30 2.42 2.24 -2.31
CA LEU A 30 3.87 2.36 -2.29
C LEU A 30 4.46 1.22 -1.47
N VAL A 31 5.40 0.48 -2.08
CA VAL A 31 6.16 -0.55 -1.38
C VAL A 31 7.45 0.09 -0.88
N LEU A 32 7.62 0.14 0.44
CA LEU A 32 8.81 0.69 1.08
C LEU A 32 9.29 -0.28 2.17
N PRO A 33 10.03 -1.35 1.81
CA PRO A 33 10.50 -2.35 2.76
C PRO A 33 11.21 -1.71 3.94
N LEU A 34 11.05 -2.28 5.14
CA LEU A 34 11.63 -1.68 6.35
C LEU A 34 13.15 -1.59 6.27
N SER A 35 13.78 -2.58 5.61
CA SER A 35 15.21 -2.61 5.30
C SER A 35 15.69 -1.44 4.42
N GLU A 36 14.80 -0.84 3.63
CA GLU A 36 15.07 0.27 2.71
C GLU A 36 14.53 1.60 3.26
N ALA A 37 13.61 1.56 4.23
CA ALA A 37 12.83 2.72 4.67
C ALA A 37 13.69 3.92 5.07
N GLU A 38 14.70 3.74 5.93
CA GLU A 38 15.48 4.85 6.50
C GLU A 38 16.05 5.83 5.45
N GLY A 39 16.40 5.36 4.25
CA GLY A 39 16.93 6.21 3.18
C GLY A 39 15.90 6.93 2.31
N HIS A 40 14.62 6.55 2.42
CA HIS A 40 13.57 6.93 1.47
C HIS A 40 12.37 7.62 2.15
N LEU A 41 12.37 7.76 3.48
CA LEU A 41 11.29 8.42 4.23
C LEU A 41 11.07 9.89 3.82
N GLU A 42 12.12 10.57 3.39
CA GLU A 42 12.04 11.98 2.97
C GLU A 42 11.33 12.18 1.63
N GLU A 43 11.25 11.14 0.81
CA GLU A 43 10.62 11.17 -0.52
C GLU A 43 9.09 10.99 -0.45
N LEU A 44 8.55 10.73 0.74
CA LEU A 44 7.13 10.51 0.93
C LEU A 44 6.34 11.82 0.81
N PRO A 45 5.14 11.77 0.20
CA PRO A 45 4.31 12.95 0.03
C PRO A 45 3.82 13.47 1.38
N ARG A 46 3.88 14.79 1.58
CA ARG A 46 3.41 15.48 2.80
C ARG A 46 2.06 16.17 2.60
N ASP A 47 1.58 16.24 1.37
CA ASP A 47 0.37 16.94 0.96
C ASP A 47 -0.90 16.08 1.11
N ARG A 48 -0.76 14.75 1.14
CA ARG A 48 -1.87 13.78 1.28
C ARG A 48 -1.72 12.87 2.50
N PRO A 49 -2.82 12.26 3.01
CA PRO A 49 -2.74 11.32 4.12
C PRO A 49 -1.97 10.04 3.76
N ILE A 50 -1.28 9.46 4.73
CA ILE A 50 -0.54 8.19 4.58
C ILE A 50 -1.18 7.11 5.44
N ILE A 51 -1.32 5.90 4.90
CA ILE A 51 -1.76 4.71 5.62
C ILE A 51 -0.59 3.74 5.69
N TRP A 52 0.04 3.62 6.85
CA TRP A 52 1.12 2.67 7.09
C TRP A 52 0.58 1.27 7.27
N ALA A 53 1.08 0.32 6.49
CA ALA A 53 0.64 -1.06 6.55
C ALA A 53 1.82 -2.02 6.67
N CYS A 54 1.66 -3.05 7.48
CA CYS A 54 2.59 -4.17 7.49
C CYS A 54 1.81 -5.49 7.61
N ARG A 55 2.47 -6.58 8.02
CA ARG A 55 1.80 -7.87 8.20
C ARG A 55 0.68 -7.85 9.24
N SER A 56 0.91 -7.20 10.40
CA SER A 56 -0.01 -7.23 11.56
C SER A 56 -0.29 -5.87 12.19
N GLY A 57 0.24 -4.77 11.63
CA GLY A 57 0.11 -3.42 12.17
C GLY A 57 1.19 -3.01 13.19
N ARG A 58 2.06 -3.93 13.66
CA ARG A 58 3.09 -3.61 14.67
C ARG A 58 4.24 -2.76 14.13
N ARG A 59 4.90 -3.22 13.05
CA ARG A 59 6.03 -2.51 12.42
C ARG A 59 5.62 -1.13 11.89
N SER A 60 4.48 -1.07 11.21
CA SER A 60 3.93 0.15 10.64
C SER A 60 3.55 1.20 11.69
N ARG A 61 3.10 0.77 12.88
CA ARG A 61 2.83 1.70 13.98
C ARG A 61 4.10 2.39 14.47
N GLN A 62 5.19 1.66 14.64
CA GLN A 62 6.47 2.22 15.09
C GLN A 62 6.98 3.29 14.11
N ILE A 63 6.83 3.05 12.81
CA ILE A 63 7.20 4.00 11.75
C ILE A 63 6.32 5.26 11.82
N GLY A 64 5.00 5.09 11.91
CA GLY A 64 4.08 6.22 12.03
C GLY A 64 4.37 7.09 13.25
N GLU A 65 4.66 6.48 14.40
CA GLU A 65 5.05 7.19 15.63
C GLU A 65 6.37 7.96 15.46
N ALA A 66 7.37 7.38 14.79
CA ALA A 66 8.67 8.02 14.56
C ALA A 66 8.61 9.18 13.55
N LEU A 67 7.68 9.11 12.60
CA LEU A 67 7.51 10.08 11.52
C LEU A 67 6.51 11.18 11.84
N TRP A 68 5.61 10.97 12.80
CA TRP A 68 4.66 11.99 13.24
C TRP A 68 5.29 13.38 13.46
N PRO A 69 6.40 13.55 14.22
CA PRO A 69 7.02 14.86 14.43
C PRO A 69 7.67 15.45 13.17
N GLN A 70 7.82 14.66 12.10
CA GLN A 70 8.49 15.06 10.84
C GLN A 70 7.50 15.57 9.78
N GLY A 71 6.26 15.90 10.17
CA GLY A 71 5.23 16.44 9.29
C GLY A 71 4.28 15.39 8.69
N PHE A 72 4.23 14.20 9.31
CA PHE A 72 3.29 13.13 8.95
C PHE A 72 2.12 13.06 9.95
N ASP A 73 1.57 14.20 10.36
CA ASP A 73 0.46 14.32 11.32
C ASP A 73 -0.88 13.76 10.78
N ARG A 74 -0.97 13.56 9.47
CA ARG A 74 -2.11 12.91 8.80
C ARG A 74 -1.87 11.42 8.53
N ALA A 75 -0.77 10.85 9.04
CA ALA A 75 -0.48 9.45 8.88
C ALA A 75 -1.24 8.59 9.90
N VAL A 76 -1.78 7.48 9.42
CA VAL A 76 -2.49 6.49 10.24
C VAL A 76 -1.89 5.12 10.06
N ASN A 77 -2.01 4.26 11.07
CA ASN A 77 -1.63 2.87 10.98
C ASN A 77 -2.83 2.01 10.59
N LEU A 78 -2.65 1.11 9.62
CA LEU A 78 -3.61 0.07 9.31
C LEU A 78 -3.57 -1.01 10.41
N GLU A 79 -4.49 -0.91 11.35
CA GLU A 79 -4.59 -1.86 12.47
C GLU A 79 -4.80 -3.29 11.96
N GLY A 80 -4.03 -4.24 12.53
CA GLY A 80 -4.05 -5.64 12.12
C GLY A 80 -3.42 -5.94 10.75
N GLY A 81 -2.98 -4.90 10.01
CA GLY A 81 -2.23 -5.03 8.76
C GLY A 81 -2.94 -5.83 7.67
N ILE A 82 -2.18 -6.44 6.76
CA ILE A 82 -2.73 -7.26 5.67
C ILE A 82 -3.53 -8.48 6.17
N ILE A 83 -3.24 -8.98 7.37
CA ILE A 83 -3.99 -10.09 7.97
C ILE A 83 -5.44 -9.67 8.26
N ALA A 84 -5.63 -8.53 8.93
CA ALA A 84 -6.98 -8.04 9.20
C ALA A 84 -7.68 -7.60 7.91
N TRP A 85 -6.95 -6.99 6.98
CA TRP A 85 -7.45 -6.64 5.66
C TRP A 85 -8.03 -7.87 4.92
N ALA A 86 -7.26 -8.95 4.82
CA ALA A 86 -7.71 -10.19 4.18
C ALA A 86 -8.88 -10.84 4.92
N ARG A 87 -8.86 -10.85 6.26
CA ARG A 87 -9.97 -11.36 7.09
C ARG A 87 -11.26 -10.56 6.92
N ALA A 88 -11.16 -9.27 6.63
CA ALA A 88 -12.30 -8.41 6.32
C ALA A 88 -12.86 -8.65 4.89
N GLY A 89 -12.28 -9.58 4.11
CA GLY A 89 -12.69 -9.87 2.74
C GLY A 89 -12.32 -8.76 1.74
N LEU A 90 -11.38 -7.88 2.10
CA LEU A 90 -10.93 -6.82 1.22
C LEU A 90 -9.99 -7.36 0.13
N PRO A 91 -9.88 -6.69 -1.04
CA PRO A 91 -9.10 -7.19 -2.16
C PRO A 91 -7.62 -7.41 -1.82
N VAL A 92 -7.08 -8.57 -2.18
CA VAL A 92 -5.66 -8.93 -2.05
C VAL A 92 -5.20 -9.44 -3.41
N LYS A 93 -4.02 -8.99 -3.84
CA LYS A 93 -3.31 -9.55 -4.99
C LYS A 93 -2.49 -10.73 -4.49
N ALA A 94 -2.84 -11.94 -4.89
CA ALA A 94 -2.09 -13.13 -4.51
C ALA A 94 -0.75 -13.20 -5.27
N GLY A 95 0.25 -13.77 -4.62
CA GLY A 95 1.53 -14.10 -5.23
C GLY A 95 1.41 -15.28 -6.18
N GLY A 96 1.10 -15.00 -7.45
CA GLY A 96 1.05 -16.00 -8.52
C GLY A 96 -0.23 -15.91 -9.37
N GLU A 97 -0.04 -15.38 -10.58
CA GLU A 97 -0.90 -15.45 -11.78
C GLU A 97 -2.09 -14.46 -11.92
N GLY A 98 -2.00 -13.61 -12.96
CA GLY A 98 -3.06 -12.75 -13.55
C GLY A 98 -2.94 -11.26 -13.17
N GLU A 99 -2.75 -10.28 -14.07
CA GLU A 99 -3.15 -10.11 -15.47
C GLU A 99 -2.23 -9.03 -16.06
N SER A 100 -1.44 -9.31 -17.11
CA SER A 100 -1.87 -9.05 -18.49
C SER A 100 -2.46 -7.66 -18.64
N GLU A 101 -1.60 -6.71 -19.04
CA GLU A 101 -2.03 -5.44 -19.62
C GLU A 101 -3.04 -5.73 -20.73
N ARG A 102 -4.29 -5.38 -20.45
CA ARG A 102 -5.35 -5.19 -21.44
C ARG A 102 -4.87 -4.12 -22.42
N SER A 103 -4.18 -4.52 -23.48
CA SER A 103 -4.09 -3.71 -24.68
C SER A 103 -5.42 -3.81 -25.40
N ALA A 104 -6.06 -2.66 -25.51
CA ALA A 104 -7.43 -2.48 -25.93
C ALA A 104 -7.74 -3.15 -27.28
N ARG A 105 -8.88 -3.83 -27.32
CA ARG A 105 -9.65 -4.08 -28.54
C ARG A 105 -10.03 -2.72 -29.13
N ALA A 106 -9.49 -2.36 -30.29
CA ALA A 106 -10.06 -1.35 -31.17
C ALA A 106 -10.97 -2.03 -32.22
N PRO A 107 -12.13 -1.45 -32.58
CA PRO A 107 -13.08 -2.07 -33.49
C PRO A 107 -12.62 -1.99 -34.94
N ALA A 108 -12.99 -2.99 -35.75
CA ALA A 108 -12.84 -2.94 -37.20
C ALA A 108 -13.69 -1.79 -37.78
N PRO A 109 -13.13 -0.90 -38.63
CA PRO A 109 -13.94 -0.06 -39.50
C PRO A 109 -14.22 -0.85 -40.79
N GLY A 110 -15.51 -1.04 -41.06
CA GLY A 110 -15.97 -1.60 -42.32
C GLY A 110 -15.76 -0.64 -43.49
N ARG A 111 -15.41 -1.23 -44.64
CA ARG A 111 -15.97 -0.92 -45.95
C ARG A 111 -15.67 -2.07 -46.90
#